data_AF-A0A081NT38-F1
#
_entry.id   AF-A0A081NT38-F1
#
_cell.length_a   1.000
_cell.length_b   1.000
_cell.length_c   1.000
_cell.angle_alpha   90.00
_cell.angle_beta   90.00
_cell.angle_gamma   90.00
#
_symmetry.space_group_name_H-M   'P 1'
#
loop_
_entity.id
_entity.type
_entity.pdbx_description
1 polymer ?
#
loop_
_entity_poly.entity_id
_entity_poly.type
_entity_poly.pdbx_seq_one_letter_code
_entity_poly.pdbx_strand_id
1 'polypeptide(L)' 'MISDEQLDKYRVEGTLLRVVRDADKANDVKGIVVAWDDSTVMVRKQNRRIVKLDRSYHFQPFREPRIELFEGELS' A
#
# COMPACT_ATOMS: atom_id res chain seq x y z
N MET A 1 -0.83 2.89 -10.79
CA MET A 1 0.37 2.27 -10.18
C MET A 1 1.16 3.37 -9.48
N ILE A 2 1.62 3.16 -8.25
CA ILE A 2 2.38 4.16 -7.47
C ILE A 2 3.77 4.41 -8.10
N SER A 3 4.31 5.64 -8.04
CA SER A 3 5.63 5.97 -8.62
C SER A 3 6.80 5.73 -7.66
N ASP A 4 8.02 5.64 -8.19
CA ASP A 4 9.23 5.41 -7.39
C ASP A 4 9.50 6.57 -6.44
N GLU A 5 9.29 7.80 -6.91
CA GLU A 5 9.47 9.02 -6.12
C GLU A 5 8.48 9.05 -4.95
N GLN A 6 7.24 8.59 -5.18
CA GLN A 6 6.22 8.52 -4.14
C GLN A 6 6.53 7.43 -3.10
N LEU A 7 7.02 6.26 -3.55
CA LEU A 7 7.48 5.19 -2.67
C LEU A 7 8.70 5.60 -1.85
N ASP A 8 9.65 6.30 -2.48
CA ASP A 8 10.85 6.80 -1.80
C ASP A 8 10.50 7.81 -0.72
N LYS A 9 9.62 8.77 -1.04
CA LYS A 9 9.09 9.72 -0.05
C LYS A 9 8.47 8.99 1.15
N TYR A 10 7.58 8.03 0.91
CA TYR A 10 6.97 7.26 2.00
C TYR A 10 7.98 6.45 2.83
N ARG A 11 9.01 5.90 2.18
CA ARG A 11 10.08 5.15 2.86
C ARG A 11 10.94 6.06 3.74
N VAL A 12 11.37 7.22 3.21
CA VAL A 12 12.21 8.18 3.92
C VAL A 12 11.47 8.82 5.09
N GLU A 13 10.20 9.19 4.90
CA GLU A 13 9.35 9.76 5.96
C GLU A 13 8.88 8.73 6.99
N GLY A 14 8.99 7.43 6.68
CA GLY A 14 8.40 6.37 7.50
C GLY A 14 6.87 6.46 7.57
N THR A 15 6.23 6.93 6.49
CA THR A 15 4.79 7.16 6.43
C THR A 15 4.04 5.85 6.69
N LEU A 16 3.15 5.86 7.67
CA LEU A 16 2.25 4.73 7.92
C LEU A 16 1.19 4.69 6.83
N LEU A 17 1.22 3.64 6.01
CA LEU A 17 0.31 3.45 4.89
C LEU A 17 -0.79 2.42 5.22
N ARG A 18 -1.91 2.59 4.52
CA ARG A 18 -2.91 1.56 4.22
C ARG A 18 -2.74 1.16 2.75
N VAL A 19 -2.71 -0.14 2.48
CA VAL A 19 -2.75 -0.69 1.12
C VAL A 19 -4.06 -1.43 0.96
N VAL A 20 -4.91 -0.93 0.07
CA VAL A 20 -6.21 -1.49 -0.26
C VAL A 20 -6.05 -2.44 -1.44
N ARG A 21 -6.35 -3.73 -1.23
CA ARG A 21 -6.17 -4.81 -2.22
C ARG A 21 -7.45 -5.15 -2.95
N ASP A 22 -8.57 -5.04 -2.25
CA ASP A 22 -9.91 -5.39 -2.72
C ASP A 22 -10.96 -4.62 -1.88
N ALA A 23 -12.24 -4.91 -2.12
CA ALA A 23 -13.35 -4.25 -1.42
C ALA A 23 -13.40 -4.59 0.09
N ASP A 24 -12.83 -5.72 0.52
CA ASP A 24 -12.88 -6.17 1.91
C ASP A 24 -11.83 -5.46 2.77
N LYS A 25 -12.32 -4.67 3.73
CA LYS A 25 -11.50 -3.92 4.68
C LYS A 25 -10.61 -4.83 5.55
N ALA A 26 -11.01 -6.08 5.78
CA ALA A 26 -10.20 -7.05 6.51
C ALA A 26 -8.90 -7.40 5.77
N ASN A 27 -8.88 -7.23 4.44
CA ASN A 27 -7.74 -7.49 3.61
C ASN A 27 -6.77 -6.30 3.51
N ASP A 28 -7.07 -5.14 4.07
CA ASP A 28 -6.15 -4.01 4.03
C ASP A 28 -4.82 -4.34 4.73
N VAL A 29 -3.70 -3.93 4.11
CA VAL A 29 -2.39 -4.03 4.76
C VAL A 29 -2.01 -2.69 5.37
N LYS A 30 -1.58 -2.72 6.63
CA LYS A 30 -1.07 -1.56 7.36
C LYS A 30 0.41 -1.72 7.67
N GLY A 31 1.23 -0.74 7.27
CA GLY A 31 2.67 -0.76 7.51
C GLY A 31 3.43 0.39 6.84
N ILE A 32 4.74 0.26 6.79
CA ILE A 32 5.64 1.23 6.11
C ILE A 32 6.36 0.56 4.95
N VAL A 33 6.66 1.32 3.90
CA VAL A 33 7.49 0.86 2.78
C VAL A 33 8.92 0.67 3.26
N VAL A 34 9.55 -0.43 2.86
CA VAL A 34 10.97 -0.71 3.17
C VAL A 34 11.82 -0.98 1.93
N ALA A 35 11.23 -1.48 0.86
CA ALA A 35 11.86 -1.70 -0.43
C ALA A 35 10.78 -1.84 -1.52
N TRP A 36 11.16 -1.71 -2.79
CA TRP A 36 10.30 -1.99 -3.94
C TRP A 36 11.15 -2.35 -5.16
N ASP A 37 10.49 -2.93 -6.15
CA ASP A 37 11.00 -3.14 -7.51
C ASP A 37 9.93 -2.67 -8.53
N ASP A 38 10.13 -3.02 -9.79
CA ASP A 38 9.24 -2.63 -10.91
C ASP A 38 7.80 -3.13 -10.73
N SER A 39 7.60 -4.22 -9.98
CA SER A 39 6.33 -4.94 -9.88
C SER A 39 5.76 -5.01 -8.46
N THR A 40 6.62 -5.01 -7.45
CA THR A 40 6.22 -5.26 -6.06
C THR A 40 6.75 -4.22 -5.09
N VAL A 41 6.00 -4.04 -4.00
CA VAL A 41 6.36 -3.19 -2.86
C VAL A 41 6.45 -4.06 -1.61
N MET A 42 7.57 -3.95 -0.89
CA MET A 42 7.76 -4.60 0.40
C MET A 42 7.31 -3.67 1.52
N VAL A 43 6.31 -4.11 2.28
CA VAL A 43 5.74 -3.38 3.42
C VAL A 43 6.03 -4.12 4.71
N ARG A 44 6.66 -3.42 5.67
CA ARG A 44 6.88 -3.93 7.03
C ARG A 44 5.68 -3.57 7.91
N LYS A 45 5.00 -4.60 8.41
CA LYS A 45 3.86 -4.48 9.33
C LYS A 45 4.33 -4.16 10.75
N GLN A 46 3.42 -3.68 11.60
CA GLN A 46 3.69 -3.37 13.01
C GLN A 46 4.20 -4.58 13.81
N ASN A 47 3.74 -5.79 13.46
CA ASN A 47 4.24 -7.05 14.03
C ASN A 47 5.60 -7.49 13.46
N ARG A 48 6.32 -6.59 12.77
CA ARG A 48 7.64 -6.77 12.13
C ARG A 48 7.68 -7.76 10.97
N ARG A 49 6.56 -8.41 10.61
CA ARG A 49 6.50 -9.22 9.39
C ARG A 49 6.56 -8.33 8.15
N ILE A 50 7.26 -8.81 7.12
CA ILE A 50 7.30 -8.15 5.82
C ILE A 50 6.35 -8.88 4.89
N VAL A 51 5.56 -8.13 4.13
CA VAL A 51 4.71 -8.66 3.06
C VAL A 51 5.12 -8.03 1.73
N LYS A 52 5.01 -8.81 0.66
CA LYS A 52 5.14 -8.32 -0.72
C LYS A 52 3.75 -8.04 -1.26
N LEU A 53 3.60 -6.88 -1.89
CA LEU A 53 2.34 -6.40 -2.43
C LEU A 53 2.53 -5.99 -3.87
N ASP A 54 1.52 -6.25 -4.69
CA ASP A 54 1.51 -5.77 -6.06
C ASP A 54 1.44 -4.24 -6.09
N ARG A 55 2.22 -3.63 -6.98
CA ARG A 55 2.32 -2.17 -7.12
C ARG A 55 1.08 -1.54 -7.76
N SER A 56 0.21 -2.34 -8.36
CA SER A 56 -1.11 -1.94 -8.84
C SER A 56 -2.12 -1.65 -7.73
N TYR A 57 -1.92 -2.18 -6.52
CA TYR A 57 -2.79 -1.88 -5.38
C TYR A 57 -2.79 -0.40 -5.01
N HIS A 58 -3.83 0.01 -4.28
CA HIS A 58 -3.95 1.40 -3.87
C HIS A 58 -3.20 1.65 -2.55
N PHE A 59 -2.12 2.43 -2.62
CA PHE A 59 -1.33 2.84 -1.47
C PHE A 59 -1.74 4.25 -1.05
N GLN A 60 -2.08 4.43 0.23
CA GLN A 60 -2.46 5.72 0.77
C GLN A 60 -1.97 5.89 2.22
N PRO A 61 -1.70 7.11 2.68
CA PRO A 61 -1.47 7.39 4.09
C PRO A 61 -2.63 6.84 4.96
N PHE A 62 -2.29 6.16 6.05
CA PHE A 62 -3.30 5.53 6.94
C PHE A 62 -4.24 6.55 7.59
N ARG A 63 -3.77 7.80 7.75
CA ARG A 63 -4.55 8.92 8.28
C ARG A 63 -5.59 9.44 7.29
N GLU A 64 -5.42 9.19 6.00
CA GLU A 64 -6.39 9.60 4.99
C GLU A 64 -7.58 8.62 4.97
N PRO A 65 -8.78 9.10 4.56
CA PRO A 65 -9.94 8.26 4.35
C PRO A 65 -9.61 7.10 3.41
N ARG A 66 -10.08 5.89 3.73
CA ARG A 66 -9.90 4.70 2.88
C ARG A 66 -10.62 4.94 1.55
N ILE A 67 -9.94 4.70 0.43
CA ILE A 67 -10.59 4.63 -0.87
C ILE A 67 -11.55 3.43 -0.88
N GLU A 68 -12.79 3.66 -1.29
CA GLU A 68 -13.71 2.55 -1.53
C GLU A 68 -13.52 2.08 -2.96
N LEU A 69 -13.05 0.84 -3.12
CA LEU A 69 -13.00 0.17 -4.42
C LEU A 69 -14.43 -0.29 -4.73
N PHE A 70 -15.13 0.43 -5.61
CA PHE A 70 -16.43 0.00 -6.11
C PHE A 70 -16.22 -1.17 -7.09
N GLU A 71 -17.09 -2.18 -7.08
CA GLU A 71 -17.06 -3.36 -7.98
C GLU A 71 -17.28 -3.01 -9.49
N GLY A 72 -17.20 -1.74 -9.89
CA GLY A 72 -17.64 -1.24 -11.20
C GLY A 72 -16.57 -0.81 -12.21
N GLU A 73 -15.27 -0.93 -11.92
CA GLU A 73 -14.19 -0.60 -12.88
C GLU A 73 -13.39 -1.83 -13.34
N LEU A 74 -14.09 -2.96 -13.49
CA LEU A 74 -13.65 -4.09 -14.31
C LEU A 74 -14.83 -4.46 -15.23
N SER A 75 -15.10 -3.62 -16.22
CA SER A 75 -16.03 -3.89 -17.33
C SER A 75 -15.38 -3.55 -18.65
#